data_AF-A0A9D2YNQ7-F1
#
_entry.id   AF-A0A9D2YNQ7-F1
#
_cell.length_a   1.000
_cell.length_b   1.000
_cell.length_c   1.000
_cell.angle_alpha   90.00
_cell.angle_beta   90.00
_cell.angle_gamma   90.00
#
_symmetry.space_group_name_H-M   'P 1'
#
loop_
_entity.id
_entity.type
_entity.pdbx_description
1 polymer ?
#
loop_
_entity_poly.entity_id
_entity_poly.type
_entity_poly.pdbx_seq_one_letter_code
_entity_poly.pdbx_strand_id
1 'polypeptide(L)'
;MANPAWLESSLRRSGRLGLEVLERASGRCVDWTSTGASQTPTASDEITHPTVKRTRSELDDAFATITEFMAQTTRRCKVSSGLSTDYSAVLHEPSCPQGHVSSAKEDFYIEVSPGTYAVTASLPESQQQTHLVRVKAGESFQLTFNL
;
A
#
# COMPACT_ATOMS: atom_id res chain seq x y z
N MET A 1 30.15 18.66 18.50
CA MET A 1 30.71 17.49 17.79
C MET A 1 30.02 16.25 18.34
N ALA A 2 29.28 15.52 17.51
CA ALA A 2 28.59 14.30 17.95
C ALA A 2 29.64 13.21 18.29
N ASN A 3 29.46 12.54 19.43
CA ASN A 3 30.40 11.53 19.91
C ASN A 3 30.36 10.29 18.99
N PRO A 4 31.46 9.88 18.35
CA PRO A 4 31.49 8.72 17.44
C PRO A 4 31.07 7.41 18.12
N ALA A 5 31.32 7.26 19.42
CA ALA A 5 30.89 6.07 20.18
C ALA A 5 29.36 6.00 20.34
N TRP A 6 28.69 7.15 20.38
CA TRP A 6 27.22 7.22 20.45
C TRP A 6 26.60 6.79 19.12
N LEU A 7 27.15 7.25 17.99
CA LEU A 7 26.67 6.90 16.66
C LEU A 7 26.78 5.39 16.43
N GLU A 8 27.93 4.80 16.77
CA GLU A 8 28.16 3.35 16.65
C GLU A 8 27.19 2.56 17.54
N SER A 9 26.99 2.99 18.79
CA SER A 9 26.05 2.35 19.71
C SER A 9 24.61 2.38 19.20
N SER A 10 24.20 3.52 18.62
CA SER A 10 22.89 3.66 17.98
C SER A 10 22.75 2.76 16.76
N LEU A 11 23.76 2.69 15.90
CA LEU A 11 23.76 1.83 14.71
C LEU A 11 23.68 0.34 15.07
N ARG A 12 24.47 -0.11 16.04
CA ARG A 12 24.42 -1.51 16.49
C ARG A 12 23.07 -1.84 17.13
N ARG A 13 22.49 -0.91 17.87
CA ARG A 13 21.15 -1.08 18.48
C ARG A 13 20.07 -1.15 17.41
N SER A 14 20.07 -0.24 16.44
CA SER A 14 19.08 -0.23 15.36
C SER A 14 19.19 -1.47 14.47
N GLY A 15 20.42 -1.91 14.15
CA GLY A 15 20.65 -3.15 13.41
C GLY A 15 20.09 -4.40 14.10
N ARG A 16 20.27 -4.52 15.43
CA ARG A 16 19.70 -5.63 16.21
C ARG A 16 18.17 -5.61 16.22
N LEU A 17 17.57 -4.43 16.43
CA LEU A 17 16.12 -4.27 16.43
C LEU A 17 15.52 -4.55 15.04
N GLY A 18 16.20 -4.12 13.98
CA GLY A 18 15.80 -4.39 12.59
C GLY A 18 15.76 -5.88 12.28
N LEU A 19 16.73 -6.66 12.77
CA LEU A 19 16.73 -8.12 12.64
C LEU A 19 15.55 -8.78 13.37
N GLU A 20 15.23 -8.33 14.58
CA GLU A 20 14.09 -8.86 15.34
C GLU A 20 12.75 -8.55 14.65
N VAL A 21 12.62 -7.36 14.05
CA VAL A 21 11.47 -6.99 13.24
C VAL A 21 11.37 -7.85 11.98
N LEU A 22 12.49 -8.07 11.29
CA LEU A 22 12.54 -8.93 10.10
C LEU A 22 12.12 -10.36 10.43
N GLU A 23 12.64 -10.93 11.53
CA GLU A 23 12.29 -12.27 11.97
C GLU A 23 10.78 -12.36 12.29
N ARG A 24 10.24 -11.40 13.05
CA ARG A 24 8.79 -11.34 13.34
C ARG A 24 7.94 -11.14 12.08
N ALA A 25 8.40 -10.35 11.12
CA ALA A 25 7.69 -10.10 9.87
C ALA A 25 7.72 -11.33 8.95
N SER A 26 8.83 -12.07 8.95
CA SER A 26 9.01 -13.26 8.13
C SER A 26 7.98 -14.36 8.45
N GLY A 27 7.58 -14.49 9.72
CA GLY A 27 6.54 -15.41 10.15
C GLY A 27 5.12 -15.07 9.65
N ARG A 28 4.93 -13.93 8.98
CA ARG A 28 3.64 -13.49 8.43
C ARG A 28 3.65 -13.34 6.91
N CYS A 29 4.70 -13.81 6.23
CA CYS A 29 4.70 -13.76 4.77
C CYS A 29 3.60 -14.69 4.23
N VAL A 30 2.74 -14.14 3.36
CA VAL A 30 1.68 -14.87 2.68
C VAL A 30 2.18 -15.23 1.30
N ASP A 31 2.23 -16.52 0.98
CA ASP A 31 2.51 -16.97 -0.37
C ASP A 31 1.27 -16.79 -1.25
N TRP A 32 1.25 -15.67 -1.97
CA TRP A 32 0.18 -15.33 -2.90
C TRP A 32 0.09 -16.29 -4.10
N THR A 33 1.09 -17.15 -4.33
CA THR A 33 1.08 -18.13 -5.43
C THR A 33 0.17 -19.34 -5.16
N SER A 34 -0.29 -19.51 -3.92
CA SER A 34 -1.17 -20.62 -3.52
C SER A 34 -2.68 -20.35 -3.75
N THR A 35 -3.04 -19.16 -4.25
CA THR A 35 -4.46 -18.79 -4.51
C THR A 35 -4.97 -19.33 -5.86
N GLY A 36 -4.62 -20.56 -6.23
CA GLY A 36 -4.84 -21.08 -7.58
C GLY A 36 -5.26 -22.55 -7.69
N ALA A 37 -5.61 -23.22 -6.59
CA ALA A 37 -6.05 -24.62 -6.65
C ALA A 37 -7.11 -24.94 -5.59
N SER A 38 -8.32 -24.39 -5.73
CA SER A 38 -9.51 -25.02 -5.15
C SER A 38 -10.63 -24.96 -6.18
N GLN A 39 -11.01 -26.14 -6.65
CA GLN A 39 -11.92 -26.38 -7.76
C GLN A 39 -13.37 -26.08 -7.36
N THR A 40 -14.07 -25.41 -8.28
CA THR A 40 -15.47 -25.59 -8.73
C THR A 40 -16.47 -26.35 -7.83
N PRO A 41 -17.66 -25.75 -7.65
CA PRO A 41 -18.88 -26.43 -8.09
C PRO A 41 -19.60 -25.66 -9.19
N THR A 42 -19.96 -26.42 -10.22
CA THR A 42 -20.80 -26.10 -11.35
C THR A 42 -22.14 -25.47 -10.95
N ALA A 43 -22.40 -24.25 -11.41
CA ALA A 43 -23.74 -23.80 -11.74
C ALA A 43 -23.63 -22.72 -12.83
N SER A 44 -24.27 -23.01 -13.96
CA SER A 44 -24.48 -22.15 -15.10
C SER A 44 -24.96 -20.76 -14.66
N ASP A 45 -24.19 -19.71 -14.95
CA ASP A 45 -24.80 -18.46 -15.40
C ASP A 45 -23.84 -17.67 -16.28
N GLU A 46 -24.37 -17.33 -17.45
CA GLU A 46 -23.71 -16.71 -18.58
C GLU A 46 -23.45 -15.23 -18.28
N ILE A 47 -22.27 -14.90 -17.74
CA ILE A 47 -21.78 -13.52 -17.75
C ILE A 47 -20.74 -13.43 -18.86
N THR A 48 -21.18 -12.92 -20.00
CA THR A 48 -20.35 -12.59 -21.16
C THR A 48 -19.32 -11.53 -20.76
N HIS A 49 -18.17 -11.96 -20.27
CA HIS A 49 -16.97 -11.14 -20.20
C HIS A 49 -16.33 -11.08 -21.60
N PRO A 50 -16.06 -9.88 -22.16
CA PRO A 50 -15.38 -9.78 -23.44
C PRO A 50 -13.98 -10.37 -23.28
N THR A 51 -13.81 -11.58 -23.79
CA THR A 51 -12.53 -12.29 -23.80
C THR A 51 -11.65 -11.62 -24.86
N VAL A 52 -11.04 -10.50 -24.51
CA VAL A 52 -9.88 -10.02 -25.26
C VAL A 52 -8.75 -10.99 -24.92
N LYS A 53 -8.58 -12.01 -25.78
CA LYS A 53 -7.41 -12.89 -25.78
C LYS A 53 -6.19 -12.04 -26.18
N ARG A 54 -5.76 -11.13 -25.29
CA ARG A 54 -4.51 -10.39 -25.49
C ARG A 54 -3.42 -11.43 -25.53
N THR A 55 -2.72 -11.48 -26.65
CA THR A 55 -1.59 -12.39 -26.80
C THR A 55 -0.56 -12.05 -25.73
N ARG A 56 0.12 -13.03 -25.16
CA ARG A 56 1.12 -12.80 -24.09
C ARG A 56 2.17 -11.77 -24.52
N SER A 57 2.49 -11.74 -25.81
CA SER A 57 3.32 -10.74 -26.48
C SER A 57 2.80 -9.30 -26.36
N GLU A 58 1.49 -9.06 -26.49
CA GLU A 58 0.91 -7.71 -26.35
C GLU A 58 1.06 -7.16 -24.93
N LEU A 59 0.98 -8.04 -23.92
CA LEU A 59 1.19 -7.64 -22.52
C LEU A 59 2.67 -7.34 -22.27
N ASP A 60 3.56 -8.21 -22.75
CA ASP A 60 5.01 -8.00 -22.64
C ASP A 60 5.45 -6.70 -23.33
N ASP A 61 4.91 -6.40 -24.52
CA ASP A 61 5.15 -5.14 -25.24
C ASP A 61 4.62 -3.91 -24.49
N ALA A 62 3.45 -4.03 -23.84
CA ALA A 62 2.88 -2.96 -23.02
C ALA A 62 3.76 -2.65 -21.80
N PHE A 63 4.26 -3.69 -21.11
CA PHE A 63 5.19 -3.51 -20.01
C PHE A 63 6.52 -2.92 -20.48
N ALA A 64 7.06 -3.39 -21.60
CA ALA A 64 8.26 -2.81 -22.21
C ALA A 64 8.06 -1.30 -22.46
N THR A 65 6.93 -0.92 -23.06
CA THR A 65 6.58 0.48 -23.33
C THR A 65 6.53 1.33 -22.06
N ILE A 66 5.90 0.84 -20.99
CA ILE A 66 5.84 1.55 -19.70
C ILE A 66 7.25 1.68 -19.11
N THR A 67 8.04 0.61 -19.11
CA THR A 67 9.42 0.65 -18.56
C THR A 67 10.33 1.60 -19.33
N GLU A 68 10.21 1.66 -20.66
CA GLU A 68 10.91 2.60 -21.53
C GLU A 68 10.55 4.05 -21.17
N PHE A 69 9.26 4.35 -21.02
CA PHE A 69 8.79 5.69 -20.63
C PHE A 69 9.28 6.09 -19.23
N MET A 70 9.24 5.16 -18.26
CA MET A 70 9.77 5.39 -16.91
C MET A 70 11.29 5.64 -16.93
N ALA A 71 12.04 4.94 -17.78
CA ALA A 71 13.47 5.17 -17.94
C ALA A 71 13.77 6.52 -18.61
N GLN A 72 13.00 6.89 -19.64
CA GLN A 72 13.16 8.15 -20.35
C GLN A 72 12.86 9.35 -19.46
N THR A 73 11.78 9.28 -18.68
CA THR A 73 11.41 10.33 -17.71
C THR A 73 12.43 10.44 -16.58
N THR A 74 12.93 9.31 -16.04
CA THR A 74 14.01 9.28 -15.04
C THR A 74 15.28 9.98 -15.55
N ARG A 75 15.67 9.72 -16.81
CA ARG A 75 16.83 10.38 -17.44
C ARG A 75 16.62 11.89 -17.58
N ARG A 76 15.40 12.32 -17.91
CA ARG A 76 15.04 13.75 -18.01
C ARG A 76 15.15 14.46 -16.65
N CYS A 77 14.77 13.80 -15.55
CA CYS A 77 15.01 14.31 -14.19
C CYS A 77 16.51 14.34 -13.82
N LYS A 78 17.30 13.38 -14.33
CA LYS A 78 18.75 13.30 -14.07
C LYS A 78 19.56 14.41 -14.75
N VAL A 79 19.09 14.96 -15.88
CA VAL A 79 19.75 16.10 -16.54
C VAL A 79 19.46 17.44 -15.83
N SER A 80 18.36 17.55 -15.07
CA SER A 80 18.07 18.74 -14.24
C SER A 80 18.66 18.68 -12.83
N SER A 81 18.99 17.48 -12.33
CA SER A 81 19.55 17.30 -11.00
C SER A 81 20.91 16.61 -11.15
N GLY A 82 21.96 17.43 -11.24
CA GLY A 82 23.35 16.98 -11.39
C GLY A 82 23.89 16.21 -10.18
N LEU A 83 23.39 15.00 -9.93
CA LEU A 83 23.97 14.10 -8.95
C LEU A 83 24.73 12.98 -9.68
N SER A 84 26.04 13.04 -9.47
CA SER A 84 27.04 12.10 -9.95
C SER A 84 26.77 10.67 -9.48
N THR A 85 27.34 9.76 -10.24
CA THR A 85 27.35 8.30 -10.19
C THR A 85 27.67 7.66 -8.82
N ASP A 86 27.27 6.38 -8.71
CA ASP A 86 27.81 5.33 -7.84
C ASP A 86 27.11 4.96 -6.53
N TYR A 87 25.82 4.61 -6.58
CA TYR A 87 25.30 3.53 -5.74
C TYR A 87 24.05 2.93 -6.38
N SER A 88 24.23 1.74 -6.96
CA SER A 88 23.13 0.87 -7.31
C SER A 88 22.52 0.27 -6.04
N ALA A 89 21.21 0.49 -5.91
CA ALA A 89 20.22 -0.53 -5.58
C ALA A 89 19.46 -0.37 -4.25
N VAL A 90 18.14 -0.51 -4.42
CA VAL A 90 17.14 -1.05 -3.50
C VAL A 90 16.81 -0.21 -2.26
N LEU A 91 15.69 0.52 -2.35
CA LEU A 91 14.45 0.12 -1.69
C LEU A 91 13.31 0.97 -2.26
N HIS A 92 12.34 0.29 -2.87
CA HIS A 92 11.00 0.83 -3.04
C HIS A 92 10.41 0.87 -1.62
N GLU A 93 10.61 1.98 -0.91
CA GLU A 93 9.71 2.32 0.18
C GLU A 93 8.32 2.46 -0.47
N PRO A 94 7.30 1.67 -0.06
CA PRO A 94 5.96 2.17 -0.21
C PRO A 94 5.93 3.37 0.74
N SER A 95 6.17 4.56 0.19
CA SER A 95 5.79 5.79 0.85
C SER A 95 4.29 5.66 1.05
N CYS A 96 3.88 5.13 2.21
CA CYS A 96 2.60 5.48 2.77
C CYS A 96 2.52 6.99 2.60
N PRO A 97 1.49 7.54 1.95
CA PRO A 97 1.31 8.96 1.97
C PRO A 97 1.19 9.31 3.46
N GLN A 98 2.28 9.85 4.03
CA GLN A 98 2.21 10.71 5.19
C GLN A 98 1.48 11.95 4.67
N GLY A 99 0.17 11.80 4.52
CA GLY A 99 -0.75 12.89 4.66
C GLY A 99 -0.45 13.45 6.02
N HIS A 100 0.30 14.54 6.04
CA HIS A 100 0.31 15.48 7.14
C HIS A 100 -1.13 15.97 7.25
N VAL A 101 -1.97 15.19 7.95
CA VAL A 101 -3.33 15.59 8.30
C VAL A 101 -3.12 16.66 9.34
N SER A 102 -3.22 17.91 8.88
CA SER A 102 -3.38 19.08 9.72
C SER A 102 -4.40 18.72 10.79
N SER A 103 -4.06 18.95 12.06
CA SER A 103 -4.92 18.71 13.23
C SER A 103 -6.11 19.69 13.28
N ALA A 104 -6.76 19.92 12.14
CA ALA A 104 -8.02 20.59 12.04
C ALA A 104 -9.11 19.51 12.12
N LYS A 105 -10.07 19.74 13.01
CA LYS A 105 -11.28 18.94 13.19
C LYS A 105 -12.11 18.98 11.90
N GLU A 106 -11.74 18.15 10.94
CA GLU A 106 -12.37 18.05 9.62
C GLU A 106 -13.23 16.79 9.57
N ASP A 107 -14.46 16.95 9.08
CA ASP A 107 -15.39 15.83 8.90
C ASP A 107 -15.05 15.09 7.59
N PHE A 108 -15.09 13.76 7.63
CA PHE A 108 -14.84 12.91 6.46
C PHE A 108 -16.15 12.42 5.83
N TYR A 109 -16.24 12.53 4.50
CA TYR A 109 -17.33 11.97 3.71
C TYR A 109 -16.81 10.79 2.88
N ILE A 110 -17.48 9.64 2.99
CA ILE A 110 -17.12 8.40 2.29
C ILE A 110 -18.36 7.87 1.59
N GLU A 111 -18.31 7.75 0.26
CA GLU A 111 -19.37 7.12 -0.53
C GLU A 111 -19.09 5.63 -0.68
N VAL A 112 -20.12 4.82 -0.43
CA VAL A 112 -20.02 3.35 -0.47
C VAL A 112 -21.23 2.78 -1.18
N SER A 113 -21.08 1.57 -1.74
CA SER A 113 -22.21 0.81 -2.25
C SER A 113 -23.15 0.39 -1.10
N PRO A 114 -24.40 -0.01 -1.37
CA PRO A 114 -25.27 -0.55 -0.34
C PRO A 114 -24.67 -1.83 0.28
N GLY A 115 -24.63 -1.91 1.61
CA GLY A 115 -23.95 -3.01 2.30
C GLY A 115 -23.87 -2.82 3.82
N THR A 116 -23.25 -3.78 4.49
CA THR A 116 -22.93 -3.70 5.92
C THR A 116 -21.44 -3.42 6.08
N TYR A 117 -21.09 -2.35 6.79
CA TYR A 117 -19.73 -1.84 6.94
C TYR A 117 -19.34 -1.75 8.40
N ALA A 118 -18.08 -2.10 8.71
CA ALA A 118 -17.45 -1.82 9.99
C ALA A 118 -16.56 -0.59 9.85
N VAL A 119 -17.00 0.54 10.39
CA VAL A 119 -16.28 1.81 10.34
C VAL A 119 -15.47 1.97 11.61
N THR A 120 -14.16 2.13 11.45
CA THR A 120 -13.23 2.15 12.58
C THR A 120 -12.39 3.41 12.58
N ALA A 121 -12.36 4.10 13.72
CA ALA A 121 -11.54 5.29 13.93
C ALA A 121 -10.59 5.08 15.12
N SER A 122 -9.36 5.57 15.00
CA SER A 122 -8.31 5.43 16.01
C SER A 122 -7.33 6.60 15.94
N LEU A 123 -6.87 7.05 17.10
CA LEU A 123 -5.80 8.04 17.25
C LEU A 123 -4.65 7.41 18.06
N PRO A 124 -3.36 7.77 17.85
CA PRO A 124 -2.25 7.14 18.55
C PRO A 124 -2.37 7.16 20.08
N GLU A 125 -2.96 8.20 20.66
CA GLU A 125 -3.18 8.33 22.10
C GLU A 125 -4.56 7.88 22.59
N SER A 126 -5.44 7.35 21.71
CA SER A 126 -6.83 7.03 22.06
C SER A 126 -7.21 5.57 21.79
N GLN A 127 -8.29 5.14 22.44
CA GLN A 127 -8.90 3.84 22.20
C GLN A 127 -9.58 3.81 20.83
N GLN A 128 -9.32 2.76 20.06
CA GLN A 128 -9.99 2.49 18.80
C GLN A 128 -11.49 2.27 18.99
N GLN A 129 -12.31 2.97 18.21
CA GLN A 129 -13.77 2.82 18.22
C GLN A 129 -14.25 2.28 16.87
N THR A 130 -15.08 1.24 16.91
CA THR A 130 -15.65 0.58 15.71
C THR A 130 -17.18 0.60 15.76
N HIS A 131 -17.81 1.04 14.67
CA HIS A 131 -19.27 1.03 14.50
C HIS A 131 -19.65 0.14 13.32
N LEU A 132 -20.64 -0.72 13.52
CA LEU A 132 -21.23 -1.53 12.45
C LEU A 132 -22.47 -0.83 11.90
N VAL A 133 -22.46 -0.48 10.62
CA VAL A 133 -23.54 0.28 9.98
C VAL A 133 -24.02 -0.46 8.75
N ARG A 134 -25.33 -0.52 8.56
CA ARG A 134 -25.95 -1.04 7.35
C ARG A 134 -26.45 0.12 6.50
N VAL A 135 -25.84 0.32 5.34
CA VAL A 135 -26.11 1.43 4.42
C VAL A 135 -27.01 0.94 3.28
N LYS A 136 -28.15 1.59 3.06
CA LYS A 136 -29.01 1.35 1.89
C LYS A 136 -28.70 2.32 0.75
N ALA A 137 -29.21 2.04 -0.44
CA ALA A 137 -29.05 2.94 -1.59
C ALA A 137 -29.71 4.30 -1.32
N GLY A 138 -28.95 5.38 -1.51
CA GLY A 138 -29.39 6.76 -1.25
C GLY A 138 -29.48 7.15 0.22
N GLU A 139 -28.99 6.31 1.14
CA GLU A 139 -28.95 6.57 2.57
C GLU A 139 -27.55 7.05 3.00
N SER A 140 -27.51 8.00 3.92
CA SER A 140 -26.26 8.55 4.48
C SER A 140 -26.28 8.48 6.00
N PHE A 141 -25.13 8.17 6.61
CA PHE A 141 -24.97 8.10 8.06
C PHE A 141 -23.88 9.06 8.52
N GLN A 142 -24.20 9.85 9.55
CA GLN A 142 -23.20 10.66 10.23
C GLN A 142 -22.71 9.90 11.47
N LEU A 143 -21.42 9.58 11.48
CA LEU A 143 -20.77 8.87 12.58
C LEU A 143 -19.84 9.82 13.31
N THR A 144 -20.03 9.95 14.62
CA THR A 144 -19.16 10.73 15.51
C THR A 144 -18.34 9.76 16.36
N PHE A 145 -17.02 9.90 16.27
CA PHE A 145 -16.08 9.13 17.08
C PHE A 145 -15.49 10.03 18.15
N ASN A 146 -15.60 9.62 19.42
CA ASN A 146 -14.96 10.33 20.53
C ASN A 146 -13.62 9.65 20.79
N LEU A 147 -12.59 10.14 20.12
CA LEU A 147 -11.21 9.69 20.25
C LEU A 147 -10.44 10.66 21.14
#